data_AF-A0AAF0F089-F1
#
_entry.id   AF-A0AAF0F089-F1
#
_cell.length_a   1.000
_cell.length_b   1.000
_cell.length_c   1.000
_cell.angle_alpha   90.00
_cell.angle_beta   90.00
_cell.angle_gamma   90.00
#
_symmetry.space_group_name_H-M   'P 1'
#
loop_
_entity.id
_entity.type
_entity.pdbx_description
1 polymer ?
#
loop_
_entity_poly.entity_id
_entity_poly.type
_entity_poly.pdbx_seq_one_letter_code
_entity_poly.pdbx_strand_id
1 'polypeptide(L)'
;MTVFPSLAAVSGAVAVAFGAFGAHALKDKFNPHQAASWSTAVHYQFVHSLALLYVSSQAPLTGASLLASYAFTTGITLFSGSIYALCTLPAGHGARKLFGPVTPLGGLSFIVGWLALAFSKYTAVAARATRQSLKETERVAAERRSQQALRYQNWKDGKPSEQHNLGFGK
;
A
#
# COMPACT_ATOMS: atom_id res chain seq x y z
N MET A 1 6.62 -5.12 -13.69
CA MET A 1 5.24 -5.04 -13.17
C MET A 1 5.30 -5.14 -11.66
N THR A 2 4.79 -4.16 -10.93
CA THR A 2 4.74 -4.21 -9.45
C THR A 2 3.50 -5.03 -9.04
N VAL A 3 3.63 -5.91 -8.04
CA VAL A 3 2.55 -6.81 -7.57
C VAL A 3 1.48 -6.09 -6.73
N PHE A 4 1.83 -4.93 -6.16
CA PHE A 4 1.02 -4.21 -5.18
C PHE A 4 -0.33 -3.66 -5.68
N PRO A 5 -0.49 -3.15 -6.91
CA PRO A 5 -1.81 -2.77 -7.43
C PRO A 5 -2.81 -3.93 -7.40
N SER A 6 -2.37 -5.12 -7.80
CA SER A 6 -3.20 -6.33 -7.77
C SER A 6 -3.55 -6.74 -6.34
N LEU A 7 -2.58 -6.69 -5.42
CA LEU A 7 -2.83 -6.97 -4.00
C LEU A 7 -3.82 -5.98 -3.39
N ALA A 8 -3.71 -4.69 -3.72
CA ALA A 8 -4.63 -3.66 -3.25
C ALA A 8 -6.05 -3.91 -3.76
N ALA A 9 -6.21 -4.22 -5.05
CA ALA A 9 -7.51 -4.49 -5.66
C ALA A 9 -8.16 -5.74 -5.07
N VAL A 10 -7.41 -6.85 -4.96
CA VAL A 10 -7.90 -8.10 -4.36
C VAL A 10 -8.26 -7.88 -2.89
N SER A 11 -7.40 -7.20 -2.13
CA SER A 11 -7.66 -6.90 -0.72
C SER A 11 -8.90 -6.02 -0.54
N GLY A 12 -9.09 -5.01 -1.40
CA GLY A 12 -10.29 -4.17 -1.40
C GLY A 12 -11.56 -4.98 -1.69
N ALA A 13 -11.52 -5.87 -2.69
CA ALA A 13 -12.64 -6.75 -3.02
C ALA A 13 -12.97 -7.70 -1.84
N VAL A 14 -11.97 -8.27 -1.19
CA VAL A 14 -12.16 -9.11 0.01
C VAL A 14 -12.78 -8.30 1.16
N ALA A 15 -12.34 -7.06 1.37
CA ALA A 15 -12.91 -6.21 2.42
C ALA A 15 -14.40 -5.91 2.17
N VAL A 16 -14.78 -5.61 0.92
CA VAL A 16 -16.19 -5.42 0.54
C VAL A 16 -17.00 -6.71 0.79
N ALA A 17 -16.47 -7.86 0.35
CA ALA A 17 -17.13 -9.15 0.55
C ALA A 17 -17.32 -9.46 2.04
N PHE A 18 -16.28 -9.27 2.86
CA PHE A 18 -16.32 -9.53 4.30
C PHE A 18 -17.19 -8.52 5.06
N GLY A 19 -17.27 -7.27 4.59
CA GLY A 19 -18.22 -6.28 5.09
C GLY A 19 -19.67 -6.71 4.84
N ALA A 20 -20.00 -7.08 3.61
CA ALA A 20 -21.33 -7.58 3.26
C ALA A 20 -21.68 -8.86 4.04
N PHE A 21 -20.75 -9.82 4.10
CA PHE A 21 -20.91 -11.07 4.83
C PHE A 21 -21.11 -10.85 6.33
N GLY A 22 -20.34 -9.95 6.93
CA GLY A 22 -20.49 -9.55 8.34
C GLY A 22 -21.89 -9.01 8.64
N ALA A 23 -22.38 -8.09 7.80
CA ALA A 23 -23.67 -7.43 8.00
C ALA A 23 -24.89 -8.34 7.76
N HIS A 24 -24.79 -9.32 6.85
CA HIS A 24 -25.95 -10.12 6.43
C HIS A 24 -25.93 -11.55 6.97
N ALA A 25 -24.77 -12.22 6.93
CA ALA A 25 -24.66 -13.65 7.26
C ALA A 25 -24.19 -13.93 8.70
N LEU A 26 -23.49 -12.98 9.32
CA LEU A 26 -22.88 -13.16 10.64
C LEU A 26 -23.56 -12.34 11.76
N LYS A 27 -24.48 -11.44 11.43
CA LYS A 27 -25.09 -10.50 12.39
C LYS A 27 -25.72 -11.19 13.62
N ASP A 28 -26.39 -12.33 13.41
CA ASP A 28 -27.07 -13.08 14.48
C ASP A 28 -26.19 -14.16 15.11
N LYS A 29 -24.99 -14.39 14.53
CA LYS A 29 -24.02 -15.38 15.02
C LYS A 29 -22.95 -14.75 15.91
N PHE A 30 -22.68 -13.47 15.73
CA PHE A 30 -21.68 -12.74 16.49
C PHE A 30 -22.29 -12.08 17.71
N ASN A 31 -21.61 -12.20 18.85
CA ASN A 31 -21.90 -11.33 19.98
C ASN A 31 -21.47 -9.88 19.65
N PRO A 32 -21.93 -8.87 20.43
CA PRO A 32 -21.63 -7.47 20.14
C PRO A 32 -20.14 -7.16 20.00
N HIS A 33 -19.28 -7.80 20.81
CA HIS A 33 -17.83 -7.61 20.75
C HIS A 33 -17.22 -8.18 19.46
N GLN A 34 -17.65 -9.37 19.02
CA GLN A 34 -17.21 -9.96 17.75
C GLN A 34 -17.67 -9.13 16.55
N ALA A 35 -18.92 -8.64 16.56
CA ALA A 35 -19.43 -7.78 15.50
C ALA A 35 -18.63 -6.47 15.39
N ALA A 36 -18.33 -5.83 16.53
CA ALA A 36 -17.49 -4.63 16.57
C ALA A 36 -16.06 -4.91 16.08
N SER A 37 -15.45 -6.01 16.52
CA SER A 37 -14.10 -6.41 16.09
C SER A 37 -14.04 -6.70 14.59
N TRP A 38 -15.02 -7.43 14.06
CA TRP A 38 -15.13 -7.72 12.63
C TRP A 38 -15.26 -6.44 11.81
N SER A 39 -16.12 -5.51 12.24
CA SER A 39 -16.28 -4.21 11.57
C SER A 39 -14.96 -3.42 11.56
N THR A 40 -14.22 -3.40 12.66
CA THR A 40 -12.89 -2.79 12.73
C THR A 40 -11.92 -3.44 11.74
N ALA A 41 -11.89 -4.77 11.65
CA ALA A 41 -11.02 -5.48 10.72
C ALA A 41 -11.33 -5.15 9.25
N VAL A 42 -12.61 -5.13 8.88
CA VAL A 42 -13.08 -4.73 7.54
C VAL A 42 -12.71 -3.28 7.24
N HIS A 43 -12.98 -2.37 8.17
CA HIS A 43 -12.69 -0.95 8.00
C HIS A 43 -11.19 -0.72 7.78
N TYR A 44 -10.34 -1.29 8.65
CA TYR A 44 -8.89 -1.17 8.52
C TYR A 44 -8.39 -1.83 7.23
N GLN A 45 -8.90 -3.00 6.84
CA GLN A 45 -8.51 -3.62 5.57
C GLN A 45 -8.84 -2.71 4.39
N PHE A 46 -10.05 -2.17 4.34
CA PHE A 46 -10.50 -1.35 3.22
C PHE A 46 -9.69 -0.05 3.11
N VAL A 47 -9.55 0.70 4.20
CA VAL A 47 -8.79 1.96 4.24
C VAL A 47 -7.34 1.74 3.79
N HIS A 48 -6.67 0.71 4.31
CA HIS A 48 -5.27 0.47 3.96
C HIS A 48 -5.11 -0.18 2.58
N SER A 49 -6.14 -0.83 2.04
CA SER A 49 -6.16 -1.26 0.63
C SER A 49 -6.21 -0.06 -0.31
N LEU A 50 -7.00 0.96 0.01
CA LEU A 50 -7.02 2.22 -0.75
C LEU A 50 -5.68 2.97 -0.64
N ALA A 51 -5.09 3.02 0.55
CA ALA A 51 -3.75 3.60 0.74
C ALA A 51 -2.68 2.84 -0.07
N LEU A 52 -2.74 1.50 -0.07
CA LEU A 52 -1.86 0.65 -0.88
C LEU A 52 -2.05 0.89 -2.38
N LEU A 53 -3.31 1.00 -2.84
CA LEU A 53 -3.61 1.30 -4.24
C LEU A 53 -3.02 2.66 -4.65
N TYR A 54 -3.21 3.68 -3.82
CA TYR A 54 -2.68 5.03 -4.04
C TYR A 54 -1.15 5.04 -4.10
N VAL A 55 -0.45 4.45 -3.12
CA VAL A 55 1.02 4.44 -3.17
C VAL A 55 1.53 3.65 -4.37
N SER A 56 0.87 2.55 -4.72
CA SER A 56 1.21 1.70 -5.87
C SER A 56 1.07 2.41 -7.22
N SER A 57 0.24 3.45 -7.30
CA SER A 57 0.06 4.25 -8.52
C SER A 57 1.21 5.23 -8.77
N GLN A 58 2.08 5.49 -7.79
CA GLN A 58 3.17 6.48 -7.87
C GLN A 58 4.46 5.90 -8.49
N ALA A 59 4.36 5.03 -9.50
CA ALA A 59 5.50 4.28 -10.04
C ALA A 59 6.66 5.18 -10.55
N PRO A 60 7.94 4.76 -10.36
CA PRO A 60 8.39 3.53 -9.71
C PRO A 60 8.32 3.60 -8.18
N LEU A 61 8.03 2.45 -7.57
CA LEU A 61 8.08 2.32 -6.12
C LEU A 61 9.53 2.18 -5.67
N THR A 62 10.03 3.16 -4.93
CA THR A 62 11.41 3.19 -4.45
C THR A 62 11.47 3.78 -3.04
N GLY A 63 12.47 3.37 -2.26
CA GLY A 63 12.69 3.87 -0.90
C GLY A 63 11.41 3.80 -0.05
N ALA A 64 10.91 4.96 0.38
CA ALA A 64 9.78 5.03 1.30
C ALA A 64 8.45 4.58 0.67
N SER A 65 8.22 4.76 -0.64
CA SER A 65 6.96 4.27 -1.27
C SER A 65 6.93 2.75 -1.37
N LEU A 66 8.09 2.10 -1.56
CA LEU A 66 8.21 0.65 -1.51
C LEU A 66 8.02 0.12 -0.09
N LEU A 67 8.65 0.78 0.90
CA LEU A 67 8.45 0.44 2.32
C LEU A 67 6.98 0.57 2.73
N ALA A 68 6.31 1.66 2.34
CA ALA A 68 4.88 1.86 2.59
C ALA A 68 4.03 0.73 1.98
N SER A 69 4.36 0.30 0.76
CA SER A 69 3.62 -0.77 0.08
C SER A 69 3.71 -2.11 0.82
N TYR A 70 4.91 -2.49 1.27
CA TYR A 70 5.09 -3.68 2.11
C TYR A 70 4.42 -3.54 3.47
N ALA A 71 4.58 -2.38 4.12
CA ALA A 71 4.02 -2.11 5.43
C ALA A 71 2.48 -2.17 5.44
N PHE A 72 1.79 -1.59 4.44
CA PHE A 72 0.34 -1.72 4.33
C PHE A 72 -0.10 -3.16 4.05
N THR A 73 0.61 -3.89 3.20
CA THR A 73 0.28 -5.29 2.88
C THR A 73 0.43 -6.19 4.12
N THR A 74 1.54 -6.05 4.84
CA THR A 74 1.81 -6.77 6.09
C THR A 74 0.80 -6.37 7.17
N GLY A 75 0.51 -5.08 7.32
CA GLY A 75 -0.50 -4.58 8.25
C GLY A 75 -1.88 -5.16 7.98
N ILE A 76 -2.35 -5.19 6.72
CA ILE A 76 -3.64 -5.81 6.35
C ILE A 76 -3.69 -7.27 6.80
N THR A 77 -2.62 -8.01 6.49
CA THR A 77 -2.55 -9.45 6.78
C THR A 77 -2.52 -9.72 8.28
N LEU A 78 -1.66 -9.00 9.02
CA LEU A 78 -1.45 -9.25 10.45
C LEU A 78 -2.52 -8.61 11.34
N PHE A 79 -3.08 -7.45 10.98
CA PHE A 79 -4.09 -6.76 11.78
C PHE A 79 -5.50 -7.26 11.45
N SER A 80 -5.94 -7.11 10.20
CA SER A 80 -7.30 -7.47 9.81
C SER A 80 -7.45 -9.00 9.75
N GLY A 81 -6.48 -9.69 9.16
CA GLY A 81 -6.48 -11.16 9.07
C GLY A 81 -6.54 -11.84 10.44
N SER A 82 -5.76 -11.38 11.43
CA SER A 82 -5.79 -11.95 12.78
C SER A 82 -7.14 -11.72 13.47
N ILE A 83 -7.76 -10.54 13.31
CA ILE A 83 -9.06 -10.25 13.91
C ILE A 83 -10.15 -11.12 13.28
N TYR A 84 -10.15 -11.33 11.96
CA TYR A 84 -11.08 -12.27 11.33
C TYR A 84 -10.93 -13.69 11.88
N ALA A 85 -9.69 -14.16 12.06
CA ALA A 85 -9.41 -15.45 12.68
C ALA A 85 -9.92 -15.49 14.13
N LEU A 86 -9.67 -14.46 14.94
CA LEU A 86 -10.14 -14.39 16.33
C LEU A 86 -11.66 -14.35 16.45
N CYS A 87 -12.36 -13.74 15.50
CA CYS A 87 -13.82 -13.70 15.48
C CYS A 87 -14.45 -15.04 15.12
N THR A 88 -13.78 -15.83 14.26
CA THR A 88 -14.32 -17.09 13.70
C THR A 88 -13.85 -18.33 14.43
N LEU A 89 -12.68 -18.29 15.10
CA LEU A 89 -12.18 -19.40 15.89
C LEU A 89 -12.97 -19.58 17.20
N PRO A 90 -13.27 -20.82 17.63
CA PRO A 90 -13.90 -21.10 18.93
C PRO A 90 -13.10 -20.53 20.10
N ALA A 91 -13.75 -20.08 21.18
CA ALA A 91 -13.10 -19.41 22.31
C ALA A 91 -11.94 -20.20 22.95
N GLY A 92 -12.02 -21.54 22.95
CA GLY A 92 -10.97 -22.42 23.47
C GLY A 92 -9.91 -22.87 22.45
N HIS A 93 -9.97 -22.42 21.20
CA HIS A 93 -9.04 -22.88 20.16
C HIS A 93 -7.63 -22.36 20.44
N GLY A 94 -6.65 -23.26 20.56
CA GLY A 94 -5.27 -22.92 20.95
C GLY A 94 -4.62 -21.85 20.07
N ALA A 95 -4.97 -21.80 18.77
CA ALA A 95 -4.47 -20.82 17.82
C ALA A 95 -4.84 -19.36 18.19
N ARG A 96 -5.90 -19.11 18.98
CA ARG A 96 -6.26 -17.75 19.43
C ARG A 96 -5.15 -17.08 20.25
N LYS A 97 -4.33 -17.88 20.95
CA LYS A 97 -3.16 -17.38 21.71
C LYS A 97 -2.07 -16.81 20.81
N LEU A 98 -1.98 -17.30 19.56
CA LEU A 98 -1.03 -16.79 18.57
C LEU A 98 -1.52 -15.50 17.93
N PHE A 99 -2.81 -15.41 17.61
CA PHE A 99 -3.35 -14.26 16.87
C PHE A 99 -3.49 -12.99 17.71
N GLY A 100 -3.69 -13.10 19.04
CA GLY A 100 -3.80 -11.94 19.93
C GLY A 100 -2.58 -11.00 19.85
N PRO A 101 -1.35 -11.49 20.05
CA PRO A 101 -0.13 -10.68 19.92
C PRO A 101 0.21 -10.23 18.49
N VAL A 102 -0.39 -10.85 17.46
CA VAL A 102 -0.12 -10.50 16.06
C VAL A 102 -0.82 -9.21 15.65
N THR A 103 -2.01 -8.92 16.21
CA THR A 103 -2.77 -7.70 15.87
C THR A 103 -1.98 -6.41 16.16
N PRO A 104 -1.33 -6.20 17.33
CA PRO A 104 -0.49 -5.03 17.57
C PRO A 104 0.66 -4.87 16.58
N LEU A 105 1.27 -5.97 16.12
CA LEU A 105 2.34 -5.93 15.12
C LEU A 105 1.82 -5.44 13.77
N GLY A 106 0.60 -5.86 13.39
CA GLY A 106 -0.07 -5.32 12.21
C GLY A 106 -0.37 -3.82 12.33
N GLY A 107 -0.80 -3.37 13.51
CA GLY A 107 -1.02 -1.95 13.80
C GLY A 107 0.26 -1.12 13.69
N LEU A 108 1.37 -1.62 14.24
CA LEU A 108 2.68 -0.99 14.07
C LEU A 108 3.10 -0.93 12.60
N SER A 109 2.83 -1.98 11.83
CA SER A 109 3.08 -2.01 10.39
C SER A 109 2.29 -0.93 9.66
N PHE A 110 1.01 -0.71 10.01
CA PHE A 110 0.24 0.40 9.46
C PHE A 110 0.83 1.77 9.78
N ILE A 111 1.28 2.00 11.02
CA ILE A 111 1.94 3.26 11.42
C ILE A 111 3.18 3.49 10.54
N VAL A 112 4.03 2.47 10.39
CA VAL A 112 5.20 2.56 9.50
C VAL A 112 4.79 2.87 8.06
N GLY A 113 3.72 2.26 7.57
CA GLY A 113 3.20 2.50 6.22
C GLY A 113 2.78 3.95 6.00
N TRP A 114 2.02 4.53 6.92
CA TRP A 114 1.58 5.92 6.84
C TRP A 114 2.74 6.92 6.97
N LEU A 115 3.68 6.67 7.89
CA LEU A 115 4.88 7.51 8.03
C LEU A 115 5.73 7.44 6.75
N ALA A 116 5.99 6.24 6.22
CA ALA A 116 6.74 6.07 5.00
C ALA A 116 6.05 6.74 3.80
N LEU A 117 4.72 6.68 3.72
CA LEU A 117 3.94 7.40 2.72
C LEU A 117 4.12 8.93 2.84
N ALA A 118 4.05 9.48 4.07
CA ALA A 118 4.26 10.90 4.33
C ALA A 118 5.65 11.39 3.87
N PHE A 119 6.69 10.58 4.07
CA PHE A 119 8.07 10.93 3.68
C PHE A 119 8.46 10.51 2.26
N SER A 120 7.59 9.82 1.52
CA SER A 120 7.90 9.31 0.17
C SER A 120 8.28 10.41 -0.84
N LYS A 121 7.59 11.54 -0.82
CA LYS A 121 7.90 12.67 -1.71
C LYS A 121 9.16 13.41 -1.26
N TYR A 122 9.34 13.61 0.05
CA TYR A 122 10.52 14.27 0.61
C TYR A 122 11.82 13.50 0.32
N THR A 123 11.82 12.18 0.51
CA THR A 123 12.99 11.34 0.20
C THR A 123 13.33 11.36 -1.28
N ALA A 124 12.34 11.40 -2.17
CA ALA A 124 12.56 11.55 -3.60
C ALA A 124 13.19 12.90 -3.96
N VAL A 125 12.76 14.00 -3.33
CA VAL A 125 13.32 15.34 -3.53
C VAL A 125 14.72 15.47 -2.95
N ALA A 126 14.94 15.03 -1.71
CA ALA A 126 16.26 15.03 -1.06
C ALA A 126 17.27 14.19 -1.86
N ALA A 127 16.87 12.99 -2.31
CA ALA A 127 17.72 12.16 -3.16
C ALA A 127 18.09 12.84 -4.49
N ARG A 128 17.21 13.69 -5.04
CA ARG A 128 17.53 14.50 -6.24
C ARG A 128 18.55 15.60 -5.90
N ALA A 129 18.33 16.33 -4.81
CA ALA A 129 19.25 17.38 -4.36
C ALA A 129 20.67 16.82 -4.08
N THR A 130 20.76 15.66 -3.40
CA THR A 130 22.06 14.99 -3.18
C THR A 130 22.72 14.54 -4.48
N ARG A 131 21.94 14.08 -5.47
CA ARG A 131 22.51 13.72 -6.79
C ARG A 131 23.07 14.93 -7.52
N GLN A 132 22.42 16.08 -7.40
CA GLN A 132 22.89 17.33 -7.99
C GLN A 132 24.19 17.85 -7.37
N SER A 133 24.49 17.48 -6.11
CA SER A 133 25.75 17.85 -5.45
C SER A 133 26.93 16.91 -5.76
N LEU A 134 26.73 15.82 -6.53
CA LEU A 134 27.80 14.88 -6.87
C LEU A 134 28.71 15.43 -7.98
N LYS A 135 29.96 14.94 -8.03
CA LYS A 135 30.88 15.19 -9.15
C LYS A 135 30.27 14.67 -10.45
N GLU A 136 30.58 15.29 -11.58
CA GLU A 136 29.92 15.02 -12.87
C GLU A 136 29.89 13.54 -13.26
N THR A 137 31.01 12.83 -13.08
CA THR A 137 31.11 11.39 -13.37
C THR A 137 30.17 10.54 -12.50
N GLU A 138 30.06 10.86 -11.21
CA GLU A 138 29.21 10.17 -10.24
C GLU A 138 27.74 10.57 -10.38
N ARG A 139 27.48 11.84 -10.70
CA ARG A 139 26.15 12.38 -11.00
C ARG A 139 25.54 11.66 -12.18
N VAL A 140 26.27 11.51 -13.28
CA VAL A 140 25.78 10.78 -14.48
C VAL A 140 25.49 9.32 -14.15
N ALA A 141 26.35 8.65 -13.36
CA ALA A 141 26.11 7.28 -12.91
C ALA A 141 24.87 7.16 -11.99
N ALA A 142 24.64 8.13 -11.11
CA ALA A 142 23.50 8.16 -10.21
C ALA A 142 22.19 8.58 -10.90
N GLU A 143 22.24 9.51 -11.86
CA GLU A 143 21.11 9.94 -12.68
C GLU A 143 20.61 8.79 -13.55
N ARG A 144 21.52 8.01 -14.16
CA ARG A 144 21.18 6.78 -14.91
C ARG A 144 20.31 5.80 -14.14
N ARG A 145 20.50 5.67 -12.82
CA ARG A 145 19.67 4.79 -11.96
C ARG A 145 18.26 5.32 -11.71
N SER A 146 18.03 6.59 -12.00
CA SER A 146 16.80 7.31 -11.67
C SER A 146 16.01 7.81 -12.88
N GLN A 147 16.54 7.64 -14.09
CA GLN A 147 15.90 8.16 -15.28
C GLN A 147 14.59 7.43 -15.55
N GLN A 148 13.48 8.13 -15.34
CA GLN A 148 12.22 7.84 -16.01
C GLN A 148 12.23 8.62 -17.32
N ALA A 149 12.43 7.92 -18.44
CA ALA A 149 12.24 8.52 -19.76
C ALA A 149 10.74 8.65 -20.05
N LEU A 150 10.13 9.72 -19.56
CA LEU A 150 8.74 10.05 -19.88
C LEU A 150 8.72 10.72 -21.26
N ARG A 151 7.95 10.15 -22.19
CA ARG A 151 7.67 10.74 -23.50
C ARG A 151 6.19 11.08 -23.53
N TYR A 152 5.85 12.29 -23.97
CA TYR A 152 4.47 12.63 -24.26
C TYR A 152 4.32 13.15 -25.69
N GLN A 153 3.14 12.99 -26.24
CA GLN A 153 2.78 13.41 -27.58
C GLN A 153 1.34 13.90 -27.53
N ASN A 154 1.09 15.09 -28.06
CA ASN A 154 -0.27 15.61 -28.17
C ASN A 154 -0.92 15.05 -29.43
N TRP A 155 -2.18 14.64 -29.33
CA TRP A 155 -2.95 14.13 -30.47
C TRP A 155 -4.09 15.11 -30.77
N LYS A 156 -4.14 15.62 -32.01
CA LYS A 156 -5.26 16.43 -32.52
C LYS A 156 -5.74 15.84 -33.84
N ASP A 157 -7.05 15.63 -33.97
CA ASP A 157 -7.69 15.11 -35.19
C ASP A 157 -7.06 13.79 -35.70
N GLY A 158 -6.65 12.92 -34.77
CA GLY A 158 -5.98 11.65 -35.09
C GLY A 158 -4.54 11.78 -35.58
N LYS A 159 -3.99 12.99 -35.67
CA LYS A 159 -2.59 13.23 -36.05
C LYS A 159 -1.72 13.47 -34.81
N PRO A 160 -0.60 12.73 -34.67
CA PRO A 160 0.35 12.95 -33.59
C PRO A 160 1.16 14.25 -33.80
N SER A 161 1.37 15.01 -32.72
CA SER A 161 2.36 16.11 -32.67
C SER A 161 3.78 15.57 -32.59
N GLU A 162 4.77 16.45 -32.55
CA GLU A 162 6.14 16.06 -32.23
C GLU A 162 6.21 15.37 -30.85
N GLN A 163 7.05 14.34 -30.73
CA GLN A 163 7.28 13.67 -29.44
C GLN A 163 8.17 14.54 -28.57
N HIS A 164 7.67 14.89 -27.39
CA HIS A 164 8.44 15.63 -26.39
C HIS A 164 8.98 14.65 -25.35
N ASN A 165 10.31 14.61 -25.22
CA ASN A 165 10.97 13.90 -24.13
C ASN A 165 10.94 14.79 -22.88
N LEU A 166 10.23 14.37 -21.84
CA LEU A 166 10.32 14.95 -20.49
C LEU A 166 11.47 14.31 -19.68
N GLY A 167 12.57 13.99 -20.36
CA GLY A 167 13.82 13.63 -19.69
C GLY A 167 14.44 14.89 -19.10
N PHE A 168 14.63 14.93 -17.79
CA PHE A 168 15.36 16.02 -17.15
C PHE A 168 16.87 15.86 -17.41
N GLY A 169 17.35 16.35 -18.55
CA GLY A 169 18.76 16.34 -18.90
C GLY A 169 18.96 16.69 -20.38
N LYS A 170 19.18 17.99 -20.62
CA LYS A 170 19.55 18.71 -21.86
C LYS A 170 19.09 18.11 -23.20
#